data_AF-A0A7C4JGQ5-F1
#
_entry.id   AF-A0A7C4JGQ5-F1
#
_cell.length_a   1.000
_cell.length_b   1.000
_cell.length_c   1.000
_cell.angle_alpha   90.00
_cell.angle_beta   90.00
_cell.angle_gamma   90.00
#
_symmetry.space_group_name_H-M   'P 1'
#
loop_
_entity.id
_entity.type
_entity.pdbx_description
1 polymer ?
#
loop_
_entity_poly.entity_id
_entity_poly.type
_entity_poly.pdbx_seq_one_letter_code
_entity_poly.pdbx_strand_id
1 'polypeptide(L)'
;MNLDFLNSPIWNFSIWNALQGVGGILTFFAIVLMWWQLKEQQKVKQKPRMQEMYDVVIGPLIVKLERIKENFKNKEIDLSLLIWSFKIAPMFRRGLEEIIFKDFIKLYPEINKKLAEFDQLVEKLINAWKNFEEKINTIPEFRQKVDEKWKEYGQPIEVNPPQYNWIIAWIINEKEELREGHGYYKFWSRYNKDFLIFRNDERVKSEKEKFDVNRKKLFSLTEKILNELKEIANELSRKYGIKIHSQKEI
;
A
#
# COMPACT_ATOMS: atom_id res chain seq x y z
N MET A 1 32.98 57.57 -59.50
CA MET A 1 32.16 56.91 -58.45
C MET A 1 32.69 55.48 -58.37
N ASN A 2 33.58 55.21 -57.41
CA ASN A 2 34.33 53.95 -57.32
C ASN A 2 33.43 52.83 -56.77
N LEU A 3 33.22 51.79 -57.56
CA LEU A 3 32.53 50.55 -57.18
C LEU A 3 33.47 49.48 -56.58
N ASP A 4 34.73 49.83 -56.32
CA ASP A 4 35.74 48.89 -55.80
C ASP A 4 35.62 48.57 -54.30
N PHE A 5 34.63 49.14 -53.60
CA PHE A 5 34.48 48.95 -52.15
C PHE A 5 33.79 47.64 -51.76
N LEU A 6 33.27 46.87 -52.74
CA LEU A 6 32.54 45.61 -52.49
C LEU A 6 33.41 44.34 -52.58
N ASN A 7 34.69 44.45 -52.95
CA ASN A 7 35.60 43.30 -53.10
C ASN A 7 36.68 43.18 -52.01
N SER A 8 36.41 43.71 -50.82
CA SER A 8 37.29 43.55 -49.66
C SER A 8 37.16 42.11 -49.09
N PRO A 9 38.24 41.30 -49.04
CA PRO A 9 38.22 39.92 -48.52
C PRO A 9 37.76 39.83 -47.06
N ILE A 10 37.88 40.92 -46.32
CA ILE A 10 37.55 41.03 -44.89
C ILE A 10 36.03 41.01 -44.66
N TRP A 11 35.25 41.59 -45.59
CA TRP A 11 33.79 41.56 -45.51
C TRP A 11 33.21 40.17 -45.84
N ASN A 12 33.78 39.49 -46.84
CA ASN A 12 33.39 38.12 -47.19
C ASN A 12 33.66 37.11 -46.06
N PHE A 13 34.75 37.30 -45.29
CA PHE A 13 35.06 36.43 -44.16
C PHE A 13 34.11 36.62 -42.97
N SER A 14 33.70 37.87 -42.69
CA SER A 14 32.73 38.13 -41.60
C SER A 14 31.32 37.63 -41.92
N ILE A 15 30.89 37.74 -43.18
CA ILE A 15 29.58 37.26 -43.64
C ILE A 15 29.54 35.73 -43.66
N TRP A 16 30.64 35.06 -44.05
CA TRP A 16 30.75 33.60 -43.99
C TRP A 16 30.75 33.06 -42.55
N ASN A 17 31.45 33.71 -41.62
CA ASN A 17 31.43 33.31 -40.21
C ASN A 17 30.05 33.58 -39.56
N ALA A 18 29.37 34.66 -39.95
CA ALA A 18 27.99 34.92 -39.52
C ALA A 18 26.99 33.89 -40.10
N LEU A 19 27.14 33.49 -41.37
CA LEU A 19 26.34 32.44 -42.00
C LEU A 19 26.58 31.06 -41.37
N GLN A 20 27.83 30.72 -41.02
CA GLN A 20 28.14 29.48 -40.29
C GLN A 20 27.61 29.51 -38.84
N GLY A 21 27.66 30.66 -38.17
CA GLY A 21 27.05 30.86 -36.85
C GLY A 21 25.53 30.70 -36.86
N VAL A 22 24.84 31.30 -37.85
CA VAL A 22 23.39 31.16 -38.03
C VAL A 22 23.01 29.73 -38.43
N GLY A 23 23.79 29.08 -39.29
CA GLY A 23 23.61 27.67 -39.66
C GLY A 23 23.76 26.71 -38.46
N GLY A 24 24.73 26.97 -37.58
CA GLY A 24 24.91 26.20 -36.34
C GLY A 24 23.73 26.36 -35.37
N ILE A 25 23.22 27.58 -35.20
CA ILE A 25 22.06 27.87 -34.34
C ILE A 25 20.80 27.18 -34.88
N LEU A 26 20.53 27.28 -36.20
CA LEU A 26 19.38 26.60 -36.83
C LEU A 26 19.45 25.08 -36.70
N THR A 27 20.65 24.50 -36.85
CA THR A 27 20.86 23.06 -36.68
C THR A 27 20.63 22.64 -35.24
N PHE A 28 21.12 23.41 -34.27
CA PHE A 28 20.85 23.17 -32.85
C PHE A 28 19.36 23.22 -32.53
N PHE A 29 18.64 24.24 -33.02
CA PHE A 29 17.19 24.32 -32.86
C PHE A 29 16.46 23.14 -33.51
N ALA A 30 16.86 22.72 -34.70
CA ALA A 30 16.27 21.55 -35.37
C ALA A 30 16.50 20.26 -34.58
N ILE A 31 17.70 20.04 -34.03
CA ILE A 31 18.01 18.88 -33.16
C ILE A 31 17.15 18.90 -31.90
N VAL A 32 17.02 20.06 -31.25
CA VAL A 32 16.19 20.23 -30.04
C VAL A 32 14.72 19.97 -30.36
N LEU A 33 14.20 20.49 -31.47
CA LEU A 33 12.82 20.27 -31.91
C LEU A 33 12.56 18.79 -32.25
N MET A 34 13.47 18.13 -32.99
CA MET A 34 13.35 16.71 -33.31
C MET A 34 13.39 15.85 -32.04
N TRP A 35 14.31 16.14 -31.11
CA TRP A 35 14.38 15.44 -29.84
C TRP A 35 13.11 15.63 -29.01
N TRP A 36 12.56 16.84 -28.99
CA TRP A 36 11.31 17.13 -28.31
C TRP A 36 10.12 16.40 -28.94
N GLN A 37 10.02 16.39 -30.27
CA GLN A 37 8.99 15.63 -30.99
C GLN A 37 9.10 14.13 -30.76
N LEU A 38 10.32 13.57 -30.79
CA LEU A 38 10.55 12.16 -30.49
C LEU A 38 10.11 11.79 -29.08
N LYS A 39 10.41 12.65 -28.09
CA LYS A 39 9.93 12.47 -26.71
C LYS A 39 8.42 12.52 -26.61
N GLU A 40 7.78 13.47 -27.28
CA GLU A 40 6.31 13.59 -27.24
C GLU A 40 5.62 12.40 -27.93
N GLN A 41 6.17 11.92 -29.06
CA GLN A 41 5.68 10.70 -29.70
C GLN A 41 5.86 9.46 -28.81
N GLN A 42 7.00 9.31 -28.13
CA GLN A 42 7.20 8.22 -27.17
C GLN A 42 6.20 8.29 -26.02
N LYS A 43 5.94 9.50 -25.50
CA LYS A 43 4.95 9.73 -24.44
C LYS A 43 3.55 9.31 -24.89
N VAL A 44 3.11 9.72 -26.09
CA VAL A 44 1.80 9.33 -26.65
C VAL A 44 1.70 7.81 -26.82
N LYS A 45 2.77 7.16 -27.31
CA LYS A 45 2.80 5.71 -27.49
C LYS A 45 2.78 4.94 -26.16
N GLN A 46 3.45 5.44 -25.13
CA GLN A 46 3.53 4.78 -23.82
C GLN A 46 2.33 5.06 -22.92
N LYS A 47 1.61 6.18 -23.14
CA LYS A 47 0.49 6.60 -22.31
C LYS A 47 -0.56 5.50 -22.06
N PRO A 48 -1.06 4.75 -23.06
CA PRO A 48 -2.04 3.68 -22.81
C PRO A 48 -1.50 2.61 -21.86
N ARG A 49 -0.23 2.19 -22.05
CA ARG A 49 0.39 1.18 -21.18
C ARG A 49 0.58 1.66 -19.75
N MET A 50 0.93 2.94 -19.57
CA MET A 50 1.06 3.55 -18.24
C MET A 50 -0.31 3.71 -17.56
N GLN A 51 -1.35 4.02 -18.32
CA GLN A 51 -2.73 4.07 -17.83
C GLN A 51 -3.18 2.69 -17.36
N GLU A 52 -2.99 1.65 -18.17
CA GLU A 52 -3.28 0.26 -17.80
C GLU A 52 -2.53 -0.17 -16.53
N MET A 53 -1.24 0.16 -16.42
CA MET A 53 -0.44 -0.14 -15.24
C MET A 53 -0.99 0.55 -13.99
N TYR A 54 -1.47 1.78 -14.12
CA TYR A 54 -2.13 2.47 -13.02
C TYR A 54 -3.46 1.80 -12.65
N ASP A 55 -4.34 1.58 -13.62
CA ASP A 55 -5.70 1.09 -13.39
C ASP A 55 -5.73 -0.34 -12.86
N VAL A 56 -4.82 -1.19 -13.34
CA VAL A 56 -4.79 -2.62 -13.01
C VAL A 56 -3.93 -2.92 -11.79
N VAL A 57 -2.84 -2.17 -11.56
CA VAL A 57 -1.88 -2.50 -10.51
C VAL A 57 -1.79 -1.41 -9.45
N ILE A 58 -1.35 -0.19 -9.82
CA ILE A 58 -0.98 0.84 -8.83
C ILE A 58 -2.21 1.30 -8.03
N GLY A 59 -3.31 1.64 -8.70
CA GLY A 59 -4.56 2.07 -8.07
C GLY A 59 -5.11 1.01 -7.09
N PRO A 60 -5.34 -0.24 -7.53
CA PRO A 60 -5.79 -1.32 -6.65
C PRO A 60 -4.85 -1.58 -5.46
N LEU A 61 -3.53 -1.50 -5.65
CA LEU A 61 -2.55 -1.62 -4.57
C LEU A 61 -2.68 -0.49 -3.54
N ILE A 62 -2.80 0.76 -3.99
CA ILE A 62 -2.99 1.93 -3.12
C ILE A 62 -4.22 1.73 -2.25
N VAL A 63 -5.37 1.41 -2.86
CA VAL A 63 -6.65 1.24 -2.16
C VAL A 63 -6.56 0.12 -1.12
N LYS A 64 -5.94 -1.00 -1.48
CA LYS A 64 -5.73 -2.10 -0.55
C LYS A 64 -4.82 -1.70 0.62
N LEU A 65 -3.69 -1.07 0.36
CA LEU A 65 -2.75 -0.66 1.41
C LEU A 65 -3.34 0.42 2.32
N GLU A 66 -4.18 1.32 1.80
CA GLU A 66 -4.94 2.29 2.60
C GLU A 66 -5.93 1.59 3.54
N ARG A 67 -6.69 0.61 3.04
CA ARG A 67 -7.60 -0.18 3.89
C ARG A 67 -6.84 -0.95 4.97
N ILE A 68 -5.71 -1.55 4.61
CA ILE A 68 -4.82 -2.25 5.55
C ILE A 68 -4.32 -1.29 6.63
N LYS A 69 -3.81 -0.12 6.23
CA LYS A 69 -3.34 0.94 7.13
C LYS A 69 -4.44 1.38 8.10
N GLU A 70 -5.66 1.58 7.61
CA GLU A 70 -6.79 1.99 8.45
C GLU A 70 -7.18 0.90 9.45
N ASN A 71 -7.20 -0.37 9.04
CA ASN A 71 -7.44 -1.50 9.93
C ASN A 71 -6.40 -1.58 11.06
N PHE A 72 -5.12 -1.35 10.73
CA PHE A 72 -4.04 -1.29 11.74
C PHE A 72 -4.23 -0.13 12.73
N LYS A 73 -4.63 1.04 12.24
CA LYS A 73 -4.88 2.24 13.05
C LYS A 73 -6.03 2.02 14.03
N ASN A 74 -7.12 1.41 13.56
CA ASN A 74 -8.33 1.18 14.34
C ASN A 74 -8.29 -0.09 15.20
N LYS A 75 -7.14 -0.80 15.25
CA LYS A 75 -7.01 -2.09 15.95
C LYS A 75 -8.06 -3.12 15.46
N GLU A 76 -8.48 -3.04 14.20
CA GLU A 76 -9.50 -3.92 13.60
C GLU A 76 -8.86 -5.02 12.74
N ILE A 77 -7.83 -5.68 13.28
CA ILE A 77 -7.11 -6.74 12.58
C ILE A 77 -7.89 -8.05 12.77
N ASP A 78 -8.72 -8.41 11.79
CA ASP A 78 -9.47 -9.68 11.81
C ASP A 78 -8.73 -10.79 11.05
N LEU A 79 -7.82 -11.51 11.72
CA LEU A 79 -6.95 -12.49 11.06
C LEU A 79 -7.65 -13.67 10.39
N SER A 80 -8.92 -13.92 10.72
CA SER A 80 -9.73 -14.93 10.03
C SER A 80 -10.01 -14.54 8.57
N LEU A 81 -10.19 -13.25 8.29
CA LEU A 81 -10.35 -12.69 6.95
C LEU A 81 -9.00 -12.39 6.26
N LEU A 82 -7.89 -12.39 7.01
CA LEU A 82 -6.57 -11.91 6.54
C LEU A 82 -5.76 -12.93 5.75
N ILE A 83 -6.00 -14.22 5.94
CA ILE A 83 -5.20 -15.31 5.31
C ILE A 83 -5.16 -15.16 3.77
N TRP A 84 -6.23 -14.64 3.17
CA TRP A 84 -6.33 -14.43 1.71
C TRP A 84 -6.36 -12.95 1.31
N SER A 85 -6.90 -12.07 2.15
CA SER A 85 -7.16 -10.68 1.76
C SER A 85 -5.93 -9.77 1.84
N PHE A 86 -4.91 -10.09 2.65
CA PHE A 86 -3.77 -9.17 2.85
C PHE A 86 -2.61 -9.41 1.91
N LYS A 87 -2.34 -10.65 1.53
CA LYS A 87 -1.22 -10.95 0.62
C LYS A 87 -1.40 -10.24 -0.72
N ILE A 88 -0.31 -9.70 -1.26
CA ILE A 88 -0.32 -8.94 -2.50
C ILE A 88 -0.15 -9.86 -3.70
N ALA A 89 0.78 -10.81 -3.63
CA ALA A 89 1.09 -11.70 -4.75
C ALA A 89 -0.14 -12.45 -5.32
N PRO A 90 -1.15 -12.88 -4.53
CA PRO A 90 -2.35 -13.53 -5.07
C PRO A 90 -3.27 -12.64 -5.92
N MET A 91 -3.19 -11.30 -5.80
CA MET A 91 -4.11 -10.39 -6.50
C MET A 91 -3.92 -10.38 -8.02
N PHE A 92 -2.71 -10.68 -8.49
CA PHE A 92 -2.32 -10.51 -9.89
C PHE A 92 -1.89 -11.85 -10.53
N ARG A 93 -2.52 -12.97 -10.15
CA ARG A 93 -2.11 -14.32 -10.62
C ARG A 93 -2.86 -14.85 -11.83
N ARG A 94 -3.68 -14.03 -12.49
CA ARG A 94 -4.54 -14.49 -13.60
C ARG A 94 -4.56 -13.45 -14.71
N GLY A 95 -4.69 -13.94 -15.94
CA GLY A 95 -5.06 -13.13 -17.10
C GLY A 95 -4.12 -11.96 -17.41
N LEU A 96 -4.75 -10.83 -17.75
CA LEU A 96 -4.08 -9.60 -18.14
C LEU A 96 -3.36 -8.95 -16.95
N GLU A 97 -3.91 -9.11 -15.75
CA GLU A 97 -3.39 -8.57 -14.50
C GLU A 97 -1.99 -9.10 -14.19
N GLU A 98 -1.75 -10.40 -14.43
CA GLU A 98 -0.43 -11.00 -14.25
C GLU A 98 0.61 -10.39 -15.20
N ILE A 99 0.23 -10.16 -16.46
CA ILE A 99 1.13 -9.59 -17.48
C ILE A 99 1.49 -8.16 -17.11
N ILE A 100 0.50 -7.33 -16.75
CA ILE A 100 0.72 -5.94 -16.36
C ILE A 100 1.53 -5.87 -15.06
N PHE A 101 1.24 -6.74 -14.09
CA PHE A 101 2.00 -6.79 -12.84
C PHE A 101 3.46 -7.18 -13.07
N LYS A 102 3.75 -8.13 -13.97
CA LYS A 102 5.13 -8.49 -14.35
C LYS A 102 5.89 -7.31 -14.94
N ASP A 103 5.25 -6.53 -15.80
CA ASP A 103 5.86 -5.31 -16.34
C ASP A 103 6.10 -4.27 -15.25
N PHE A 104 5.13 -4.09 -14.35
CA PHE A 104 5.25 -3.18 -13.21
C PHE A 104 6.46 -3.53 -12.32
N ILE A 105 6.57 -4.79 -11.87
CA ILE A 105 7.70 -5.21 -11.01
C ILE A 105 9.05 -5.18 -11.72
N LYS A 106 9.07 -5.29 -13.05
CA LYS A 106 10.29 -5.11 -13.87
C LYS A 106 10.73 -3.65 -13.91
N LEU A 107 9.77 -2.72 -14.00
CA LEU A 107 10.04 -1.27 -13.97
C LEU A 107 10.38 -0.79 -12.56
N TYR A 108 9.79 -1.39 -11.52
CA TYR A 108 9.93 -0.99 -10.12
C TYR A 108 10.39 -2.17 -9.24
N PRO A 109 11.63 -2.67 -9.42
CA PRO A 109 12.13 -3.85 -8.70
C PRO A 109 12.21 -3.63 -7.18
N GLU A 110 12.46 -2.40 -6.73
CA GLU A 110 12.49 -2.07 -5.31
C GLU A 110 11.10 -2.15 -4.65
N ILE A 111 10.02 -1.87 -5.40
CA ILE A 111 8.65 -2.11 -4.91
C ILE A 111 8.43 -3.62 -4.77
N ASN A 112 8.83 -4.41 -5.76
CA ASN A 112 8.66 -5.87 -5.72
C ASN A 112 9.32 -6.50 -4.47
N LYS A 113 10.53 -6.07 -4.12
CA LYS A 113 11.22 -6.51 -2.89
C LYS A 113 10.38 -6.19 -1.65
N LYS A 114 9.85 -4.97 -1.54
CA LYS A 114 9.00 -4.56 -0.41
C LYS A 114 7.68 -5.30 -0.35
N LEU A 115 7.05 -5.60 -1.50
CA LEU A 115 5.83 -6.42 -1.55
C LEU A 115 6.10 -7.85 -1.07
N ALA A 116 7.24 -8.44 -1.44
CA ALA A 116 7.64 -9.75 -0.95
C ALA A 116 7.93 -9.74 0.57
N GLU A 117 8.62 -8.71 1.06
CA GLU A 117 8.84 -8.51 2.51
C GLU A 117 7.51 -8.33 3.26
N PHE A 118 6.57 -7.59 2.67
CA PHE A 118 5.23 -7.41 3.21
C PHE A 118 4.50 -8.74 3.37
N ASP A 119 4.47 -9.58 2.33
CA ASP A 119 3.83 -10.89 2.38
C ASP A 119 4.48 -11.81 3.44
N GLN A 120 5.80 -11.75 3.63
CA GLN A 120 6.50 -12.48 4.69
C GLN A 120 6.14 -11.97 6.10
N LEU A 121 6.02 -10.65 6.28
CA LEU A 121 5.60 -10.06 7.56
C LEU A 121 4.15 -10.39 7.90
N VAL A 122 3.27 -10.48 6.90
CA VAL A 122 1.90 -10.96 7.08
C VAL A 122 1.89 -12.39 7.62
N GLU A 123 2.70 -13.29 7.07
CA GLU A 123 2.82 -14.67 7.57
C GLU A 123 3.35 -14.73 9.02
N LYS A 124 4.38 -13.94 9.33
CA LYS A 124 4.91 -13.83 10.69
C LYS A 124 3.87 -13.31 11.68
N LEU A 125 3.05 -12.33 11.27
CA LEU A 125 1.97 -11.80 12.09
C LEU A 125 0.87 -12.85 12.32
N ILE A 126 0.46 -13.57 11.28
CA ILE A 126 -0.53 -14.67 11.37
C ILE A 126 -0.03 -15.75 12.34
N ASN A 127 1.23 -16.16 12.25
CA ASN A 127 1.79 -17.19 13.13
C ASN A 127 1.88 -16.68 14.58
N ALA A 128 2.33 -15.45 14.79
CA ALA A 128 2.38 -14.85 16.13
C ALA A 128 0.98 -14.79 16.76
N TRP A 129 -0.04 -14.41 16.00
CA TRP A 129 -1.42 -14.41 16.48
C TRP A 129 -1.92 -15.79 16.86
N LYS A 130 -1.72 -16.80 15.99
CA LYS A 130 -2.17 -18.17 16.28
C LYS A 130 -1.57 -18.70 17.58
N ASN A 131 -0.27 -18.48 17.76
CA ASN A 131 0.42 -18.88 19.00
C ASN A 131 -0.11 -18.10 20.21
N PHE A 132 -0.40 -16.81 20.04
CA PHE A 132 -0.98 -15.99 21.11
C PHE A 132 -2.38 -16.48 21.48
N GLU A 133 -3.22 -16.76 20.49
CA GLU A 133 -4.56 -17.29 20.66
C GLU A 133 -4.53 -18.64 21.38
N GLU A 134 -3.67 -19.55 20.93
CA GLU A 134 -3.46 -20.84 21.58
C GLU A 134 -3.04 -20.68 23.04
N LYS A 135 -2.06 -19.81 23.32
CA LYS A 135 -1.59 -19.57 24.69
C LYS A 135 -2.69 -19.02 25.59
N ILE A 136 -3.45 -18.02 25.16
CA ILE A 136 -4.59 -17.51 25.94
C ILE A 136 -5.61 -18.64 26.18
N ASN A 137 -5.90 -19.45 25.17
CA ASN A 137 -6.88 -20.52 25.29
C ASN A 137 -6.46 -21.64 26.27
N THR A 138 -5.16 -21.80 26.52
CA THR A 138 -4.62 -22.73 27.54
C THR A 138 -4.67 -22.21 28.97
N ILE A 139 -5.00 -20.93 29.18
CA ILE A 139 -5.13 -20.33 30.51
C ILE A 139 -6.45 -20.81 31.14
N PRO A 140 -6.43 -21.63 32.21
CA PRO A 140 -7.67 -22.14 32.80
C PRO A 140 -8.60 -21.02 33.30
N GLU A 141 -8.00 -19.97 33.87
CA GLU A 141 -8.73 -18.80 34.38
C GLU A 141 -9.48 -18.06 33.28
N PHE A 142 -9.01 -18.12 32.02
CA PHE A 142 -9.63 -17.41 30.91
C PHE A 142 -11.02 -17.96 30.61
N ARG A 143 -11.13 -19.28 30.39
CA ARG A 143 -12.42 -19.92 30.08
C ARG A 143 -13.41 -19.77 31.23
N GLN A 144 -12.95 -19.99 32.46
CA GLN A 144 -13.75 -19.80 33.66
C GLN A 144 -14.30 -18.37 33.75
N LYS A 145 -13.45 -17.36 33.49
CA LYS A 145 -13.87 -15.94 33.53
C LYS A 145 -14.89 -15.62 32.44
N VAL A 146 -14.71 -16.14 31.23
CA VAL A 146 -15.68 -15.96 30.14
C VAL A 146 -17.03 -16.55 30.52
N ASP A 147 -17.05 -17.79 31.02
CA ASP A 147 -18.29 -18.47 31.42
C ASP A 147 -18.98 -17.78 32.61
N GLU A 148 -18.21 -17.31 33.59
CA GLU A 148 -18.69 -16.54 34.73
C GLU A 148 -19.36 -15.24 34.27
N LYS A 149 -18.66 -14.44 33.46
CA LYS A 149 -19.19 -13.15 32.99
C LYS A 149 -20.36 -13.31 32.03
N TRP A 150 -20.38 -14.39 31.27
CA TRP A 150 -21.52 -14.72 30.43
C TRP A 150 -22.78 -15.02 31.26
N LYS A 151 -22.64 -15.82 32.32
CA LYS A 151 -23.74 -16.10 33.26
C LYS A 151 -24.19 -14.84 33.99
N GLU A 152 -23.25 -14.02 34.46
CA GLU A 152 -23.53 -12.76 35.15
C GLU A 152 -24.26 -11.75 34.26
N TYR A 153 -23.94 -11.72 32.96
CA TYR A 153 -24.58 -10.84 32.00
C TYR A 153 -26.09 -11.13 31.85
N GLY A 154 -26.55 -12.36 32.17
CA GLY A 154 -27.97 -12.69 32.32
C GLY A 154 -28.78 -12.50 31.05
N GLN A 155 -28.39 -13.17 29.96
CA GLN A 155 -28.89 -12.84 28.62
C GLN A 155 -30.40 -13.06 28.37
N PRO A 156 -31.00 -12.28 27.45
CA PRO A 156 -32.22 -12.66 26.73
C PRO A 156 -31.95 -13.89 25.83
N ILE A 157 -32.95 -14.74 25.66
CA ILE A 157 -32.91 -16.11 25.06
C ILE A 157 -32.28 -16.18 23.64
N GLU A 158 -32.12 -15.06 22.95
CA GLU A 158 -31.82 -15.01 21.50
C GLU A 158 -30.33 -14.88 21.12
N VAL A 159 -29.42 -14.66 22.08
CA VAL A 159 -28.01 -14.46 21.78
C VAL A 159 -27.19 -15.69 22.20
N ASN A 160 -26.46 -16.27 21.25
CA ASN A 160 -25.60 -17.41 21.51
C ASN A 160 -24.39 -17.00 22.38
N PRO A 161 -23.82 -17.93 23.17
CA PRO A 161 -22.55 -17.70 23.86
C PRO A 161 -21.45 -17.24 22.89
N PRO A 162 -20.63 -16.25 23.27
CA PRO A 162 -19.52 -15.82 22.46
C PRO A 162 -18.57 -16.98 22.30
N GLN A 163 -18.15 -17.23 21.06
CA GLN A 163 -17.09 -18.19 20.84
C GLN A 163 -15.79 -17.63 21.48
N TYR A 164 -15.06 -18.47 22.22
CA TYR A 164 -13.86 -18.03 22.96
C TYR A 164 -12.84 -17.34 22.04
N ASN A 165 -12.66 -17.83 20.81
CA ASN A 165 -11.79 -17.23 19.79
C ASN A 165 -12.16 -15.78 19.46
N TRP A 166 -13.43 -15.38 19.48
CA TRP A 166 -13.84 -14.00 19.25
C TRP A 166 -13.41 -13.07 20.37
N ILE A 167 -13.57 -13.51 21.62
CA ILE A 167 -13.08 -12.78 22.79
C ILE A 167 -11.56 -12.66 22.75
N ILE A 168 -10.87 -13.76 22.45
CA ILE A 168 -9.40 -13.77 22.30
C ILE A 168 -8.96 -12.78 21.21
N ALA A 169 -9.65 -12.72 20.08
CA ALA A 169 -9.34 -11.77 19.02
C ALA A 169 -9.46 -10.30 19.48
N TRP A 170 -10.46 -9.98 20.32
CA TRP A 170 -10.60 -8.65 20.91
C TRP A 170 -9.50 -8.35 21.93
N ILE A 171 -9.11 -9.35 22.73
CA ILE A 171 -7.99 -9.26 23.67
C ILE A 171 -6.67 -8.99 22.93
N ILE A 172 -6.32 -9.80 21.93
CA ILE A 172 -5.05 -9.67 21.20
C ILE A 172 -4.97 -8.30 20.51
N ASN A 173 -6.08 -7.81 19.96
CA ASN A 173 -6.15 -6.51 19.32
C ASN A 173 -6.20 -5.31 20.28
N GLU A 174 -6.32 -5.53 21.60
CA GLU A 174 -6.60 -4.45 22.57
C GLU A 174 -7.85 -3.64 22.19
N LYS A 175 -8.94 -4.33 21.81
CA LYS A 175 -10.20 -3.64 21.50
C LYS A 175 -10.85 -3.16 22.80
N GLU A 176 -10.86 -1.86 23.02
CA GLU A 176 -11.57 -1.26 24.15
C GLU A 176 -13.09 -1.22 23.89
N GLU A 177 -13.50 -1.02 22.64
CA GLU A 177 -14.90 -0.95 22.25
C GLU A 177 -15.18 -1.77 20.99
N LEU A 178 -16.41 -2.30 20.91
CA LEU A 178 -16.97 -2.85 19.68
C LEU A 178 -17.90 -1.80 19.05
N ARG A 179 -18.26 -1.96 17.79
CA ARG A 179 -19.25 -1.09 17.15
C ARG A 179 -20.65 -1.35 17.72
N GLU A 180 -21.48 -0.33 17.89
CA GLU A 180 -22.80 -0.44 18.54
C GLU A 180 -23.73 -1.50 17.91
N GLY A 181 -23.61 -1.75 16.60
CA GLY A 181 -24.37 -2.79 15.89
C GLY A 181 -23.84 -4.23 16.04
N HIS A 182 -22.76 -4.44 16.79
CA HIS A 182 -22.19 -5.77 16.99
C HIS A 182 -22.98 -6.55 18.04
N GLY A 183 -23.29 -7.84 17.78
CA GLY A 183 -24.14 -8.65 18.66
C GLY A 183 -23.64 -8.79 20.11
N TYR A 184 -22.33 -8.63 20.32
CA TYR A 184 -21.69 -8.67 21.64
C TYR A 184 -21.28 -7.29 22.18
N TYR A 185 -21.72 -6.19 21.55
CA TYR A 185 -21.34 -4.82 21.94
C TYR A 185 -21.57 -4.58 23.43
N LYS A 186 -22.80 -4.75 23.91
CA LYS A 186 -23.17 -4.52 25.32
C LYS A 186 -22.40 -5.41 26.30
N PHE A 187 -22.17 -6.67 25.93
CA PHE A 187 -21.39 -7.61 26.74
C PHE A 187 -19.93 -7.14 26.86
N TRP A 188 -19.30 -6.81 25.73
CA TRP A 188 -17.92 -6.35 25.72
C TRP A 188 -17.77 -5.02 26.44
N SER A 189 -18.63 -4.04 26.20
CA SER A 189 -18.57 -2.73 26.87
C SER A 189 -18.68 -2.85 28.40
N ARG A 190 -19.36 -3.88 28.91
CA ARG A 190 -19.48 -4.13 30.36
C ARG A 190 -18.27 -4.86 30.96
N TYR A 191 -17.68 -5.82 30.25
CA TYR A 191 -16.70 -6.75 30.80
C TYR A 191 -15.31 -6.72 30.12
N ASN A 192 -15.07 -5.85 29.14
CA ASN A 192 -13.79 -5.76 28.42
C ASN A 192 -12.57 -5.70 29.34
N LYS A 193 -12.61 -4.92 30.42
CA LYS A 193 -11.51 -4.76 31.38
C LYS A 193 -11.16 -6.06 32.08
N ASP A 194 -12.16 -6.90 32.39
CA ASP A 194 -11.95 -8.24 32.98
C ASP A 194 -11.22 -9.19 32.03
N PHE A 195 -11.28 -8.94 30.72
CA PHE A 195 -10.68 -9.79 29.70
C PHE A 195 -9.34 -9.25 29.20
N LEU A 196 -9.19 -7.93 29.08
CA LEU A 196 -7.97 -7.30 28.59
C LEU A 196 -6.74 -7.58 29.48
N ILE A 197 -6.94 -7.95 30.75
CA ILE A 197 -5.85 -8.40 31.63
C ILE A 197 -5.10 -9.62 31.08
N PHE A 198 -5.78 -10.54 30.39
CA PHE A 198 -5.15 -11.77 29.86
C PHE A 198 -4.13 -11.47 28.77
N ARG A 199 -4.23 -10.31 28.12
CA ARG A 199 -3.20 -9.86 27.18
C ARG A 199 -1.84 -9.66 27.84
N ASN A 200 -1.84 -9.24 29.11
CA ASN A 200 -0.63 -8.90 29.86
C ASN A 200 -0.22 -10.01 30.83
N ASP A 201 -0.80 -11.20 30.72
CA ASP A 201 -0.40 -12.36 31.50
C ASP A 201 1.06 -12.75 31.18
N GLU A 202 1.87 -13.07 32.19
CA GLU A 202 3.28 -13.41 31.97
C GLU A 202 3.42 -14.66 31.05
N ARG A 203 2.44 -15.57 31.08
CA ARG A 203 2.40 -16.78 30.24
C ARG A 203 2.30 -16.49 28.73
N VAL A 204 1.85 -15.29 28.36
CA VAL A 204 1.65 -14.90 26.94
C VAL A 204 2.58 -13.78 26.48
N LYS A 205 3.44 -13.27 27.37
CA LYS A 205 4.28 -12.09 27.13
C LYS A 205 5.17 -12.20 25.89
N SER A 206 5.84 -13.33 25.68
CA SER A 206 6.70 -13.52 24.49
C SER A 206 5.88 -13.45 23.18
N GLU A 207 4.67 -13.98 23.20
CA GLU A 207 3.80 -14.04 22.02
C GLU A 207 3.17 -12.68 21.74
N LYS A 208 2.81 -11.94 22.80
CA LYS A 208 2.45 -10.53 22.72
C LYS A 208 3.55 -9.69 22.07
N GLU A 209 4.78 -9.79 22.58
CA GLU A 209 5.91 -9.00 22.07
C GLU A 209 6.17 -9.30 20.59
N LYS A 210 6.16 -10.58 20.19
CA LYS A 210 6.31 -10.98 18.78
C LYS A 210 5.18 -10.40 17.92
N PHE A 211 3.94 -10.48 18.38
CA PHE A 211 2.78 -9.92 17.68
C PHE A 211 2.92 -8.40 17.49
N ASP A 212 3.23 -7.67 18.56
CA ASP A 212 3.33 -6.21 18.55
C ASP A 212 4.48 -5.72 17.66
N VAL A 213 5.64 -6.40 17.72
CA VAL A 213 6.79 -6.11 16.85
C VAL A 213 6.44 -6.33 15.38
N ASN A 214 5.83 -7.46 15.04
CA ASN A 214 5.45 -7.76 13.66
C ASN A 214 4.38 -6.80 13.15
N ARG A 215 3.39 -6.46 14.00
CA ARG A 215 2.36 -5.47 13.69
C ARG A 215 2.97 -4.11 13.37
N LYS A 216 3.89 -3.62 14.19
CA LYS A 216 4.56 -2.33 13.99
C LYS A 216 5.40 -2.31 12.72
N LYS A 217 6.16 -3.38 12.45
CA LYS A 217 6.96 -3.53 11.23
C LYS A 217 6.07 -3.52 9.98
N LEU A 218 4.99 -4.30 10.00
CA LEU A 218 4.05 -4.39 8.89
C LEU A 218 3.35 -3.05 8.62
N PHE A 219 2.91 -2.35 9.66
CA PHE A 219 2.35 -1.00 9.52
C PHE A 219 3.35 -0.03 8.89
N SER A 220 4.58 0.03 9.40
CA SER A 220 5.62 0.92 8.85
C SER A 220 5.93 0.61 7.39
N LEU A 221 6.02 -0.67 7.02
CA LEU A 221 6.26 -1.08 5.64
C LEU A 221 5.08 -0.73 4.73
N THR A 222 3.85 -0.89 5.22
CA THR A 222 2.62 -0.50 4.51
C THR A 222 2.68 0.97 4.11
N GLU A 223 3.04 1.85 5.05
CA GLU A 223 3.14 3.30 4.78
C GLU A 223 4.20 3.63 3.74
N LYS A 224 5.37 2.97 3.81
CA LYS A 224 6.45 3.17 2.84
C LYS A 224 6.02 2.78 1.43
N ILE A 225 5.46 1.58 1.27
CA ILE A 225 4.97 1.10 -0.03
C ILE A 225 3.88 2.03 -0.57
N LEU A 226 2.93 2.43 0.29
CA LEU A 226 1.84 3.32 -0.10
C LEU A 226 2.36 4.68 -0.61
N ASN A 227 3.32 5.28 0.07
CA ASN A 227 3.90 6.55 -0.34
C ASN A 227 4.63 6.43 -1.68
N GLU A 228 5.46 5.40 -1.85
CA GLU A 228 6.17 5.17 -3.11
C GLU A 228 5.21 4.90 -4.28
N LEU A 229 4.12 4.15 -4.06
CA LEU A 229 3.09 3.93 -5.09
C LEU A 229 2.38 5.24 -5.49
N LYS A 230 2.10 6.12 -4.52
CA LYS A 230 1.53 7.45 -4.79
C LYS A 230 2.51 8.35 -5.55
N GLU A 231 3.80 8.30 -5.21
CA GLU A 231 4.84 9.00 -5.96
C GLU A 231 4.95 8.51 -7.40
N ILE A 232 4.94 7.19 -7.61
CA ILE A 232 4.93 6.58 -8.95
C ILE A 232 3.68 7.04 -9.72
N ALA A 233 2.49 6.97 -9.11
CA ALA A 233 1.24 7.43 -9.75
C ALA A 233 1.33 8.90 -10.19
N ASN A 234 1.83 9.77 -9.31
CA ASN A 234 2.02 11.19 -9.59
C ASN A 234 3.06 11.42 -10.70
N GLU A 235 4.16 10.67 -10.70
CA GLU A 235 5.17 10.73 -11.75
C GLU A 235 4.56 10.33 -13.11
N LEU A 236 3.81 9.23 -13.15
CA LEU A 236 3.16 8.76 -14.37
C LEU A 236 2.15 9.78 -14.88
N SER A 237 1.35 10.37 -13.99
CA SER A 237 0.40 11.43 -14.34
C SER A 237 1.11 12.65 -14.92
N ARG A 238 2.16 13.16 -14.27
CA ARG A 238 2.94 14.30 -14.75
C ARG A 238 3.64 14.00 -16.09
N LYS A 239 4.25 12.82 -16.21
CA LYS A 239 5.09 12.45 -17.35
C LYS A 239 4.29 12.05 -18.57
N TYR A 240 3.20 11.31 -18.39
CA TYR A 240 2.41 10.72 -19.48
C TYR A 240 0.98 11.27 -19.58
N GLY A 241 0.53 12.08 -18.62
CA GLY A 241 -0.83 12.64 -18.60
C GLY A 241 -1.90 11.57 -18.38
N ILE A 242 -1.60 10.53 -17.59
CA ILE A 242 -2.57 9.50 -17.21
C ILE A 242 -3.57 10.06 -16.19
N LYS A 243 -4.79 9.54 -16.20
CA LYS A 243 -5.83 9.91 -15.23
C LYS A 243 -5.66 9.08 -13.97
N ILE A 244 -5.57 9.76 -12.83
CA ILE A 244 -5.56 9.15 -11.49
C ILE A 244 -7.00 9.19 -10.99
N HIS A 245 -7.62 8.04 -10.83
CA HIS A 245 -8.97 7.92 -10.30
C HIS A 245 -8.90 7.70 -8.79
N SER A 246 -9.32 8.70 -7.99
CA SER A 246 -9.49 8.50 -6.55
C SER A 246 -10.78 7.72 -6.33
N GLN A 247 -10.71 6.49 -5.84
CA GLN A 247 -11.89 5.63 -5.61
C GLN A 247 -12.74 6.06 -4.41
N LYS A 248 -12.75 7.35 -4.02
CA LYS A 248 -13.64 7.85 -2.94
C LYS A 248 -15.12 7.94 -3.35
N GLU A 249 -15.49 7.52 -4.56
CA GLU A 249 -16.84 7.64 -5.14
C GLU A 249 -17.54 6.31 -5.45
N ILE A 250 -17.20 5.21 -4.76
CA ILE A 250 -17.99 3.95 -4.83
C ILE A 250 -18.39 3.49 -3.43
#